data_AF-A0A830BET2-F1
#
_entry.id   AF-A0A830BET2-F1
#
_cell.length_a   1.000
_cell.length_b   1.000
_cell.length_c   1.000
_cell.angle_alpha   90.00
_cell.angle_beta   90.00
_cell.angle_gamma   90.00
#
_symmetry.space_group_name_H-M   'P 1'
#
loop_
_entity.id
_entity.type
_entity.pdbx_description
1 polymer ?
#
loop_
_entity_poly.entity_id
_entity_poly.type
_entity_poly.pdbx_seq_one_letter_code
_entity_poly.pdbx_strand_id
1 'polypeptide(L)'
;MIGFVAAMGVELSNGQDIFSQVQNGGIPLFLGTTTLLSLASLIPMFRGVTVESKSGGLMTSDAELWYGRFAMLGLVALAFTEFVKGGAFV
;
A
#
# COMPACT_ATOMS: atom_id res chain seq x y z
N MET A 1 3.82 2.15 1.20
CA MET A 1 4.40 2.20 -0.17
C MET A 1 3.71 1.26 -1.13
N ILE A 2 3.66 -0.06 -0.86
CA ILE A 2 3.13 -1.05 -1.82
C ILE A 2 1.68 -0.77 -2.25
N GLY A 3 0.80 -0.37 -1.32
CA GLY A 3 -0.59 -0.05 -1.63
C GLY A 3 -0.76 1.09 -2.64
N PHE A 4 0.06 2.14 -2.56
CA PHE A 4 0.02 3.27 -3.50
C PHE A 4 0.46 2.84 -4.91
N VAL A 5 1.54 2.05 -5.01
CA VAL A 5 2.03 1.55 -6.30
C VAL A 5 1.03 0.56 -6.93
N ALA A 6 0.42 -0.31 -6.12
CA ALA A 6 -0.60 -1.23 -6.59
C ALA A 6 -1.85 -0.50 -7.11
N ALA A 7 -2.30 0.55 -6.42
CA ALA A 7 -3.41 1.38 -6.88
C ALA A 7 -3.11 1.99 -8.26
N MET A 8 -1.97 2.67 -8.42
CA MET A 8 -1.59 3.23 -9.72
C MET A 8 -1.43 2.17 -10.81
N GLY A 9 -0.90 0.99 -10.48
CA GLY A 9 -0.74 -0.10 -11.44
C GLY A 9 -2.07 -0.65 -11.94
N VAL A 10 -3.08 -0.76 -11.06
CA VAL A 10 -4.42 -1.20 -11.46
C VAL A 10 -5.16 -0.11 -12.23
N GLU A 11 -5.03 1.13 -11.80
CA GLU A 11 -5.61 2.27 -12.48
C GLU A 11 -5.07 2.42 -13.90
N LEU A 12 -3.76 2.26 -14.10
CA LEU A 12 -3.13 2.31 -15.42
C LEU A 12 -3.52 1.14 -16.33
N SER A 13 -3.74 -0.05 -15.77
CA SER A 13 -4.03 -1.26 -16.55
C SER A 13 -5.51 -1.45 -16.86
N ASN A 14 -6.39 -1.10 -15.93
CA ASN A 14 -7.83 -1.34 -16.03
C ASN A 14 -8.67 -0.05 -16.10
N GLY A 15 -8.08 1.13 -15.88
CA GLY A 15 -8.80 2.42 -15.88
C GLY A 15 -9.84 2.53 -14.76
N GLN A 16 -9.69 1.74 -13.70
CA GLN A 16 -10.62 1.71 -12.56
C GLN A 16 -10.05 2.51 -11.40
N ASP A 17 -10.90 3.33 -10.78
CA ASP A 17 -10.57 4.07 -9.56
C ASP A 17 -10.46 3.12 -8.34
N ILE A 18 -9.85 3.61 -7.27
CA ILE A 18 -9.62 2.83 -6.04
C ILE A 18 -10.95 2.34 -5.46
N PHE A 19 -12.01 3.15 -5.58
CA PHE A 19 -13.32 2.81 -5.05
C PHE A 19 -13.99 1.67 -5.83
N SER A 20 -13.95 1.71 -7.17
CA SER A 20 -14.44 0.61 -8.00
C SER A 20 -13.62 -0.65 -7.83
N GLN A 21 -12.31 -0.55 -7.59
CA GLN A 21 -11.48 -1.74 -7.33
C GLN A 21 -11.91 -2.47 -6.05
N VAL A 22 -12.24 -1.72 -4.99
CA VAL A 22 -12.72 -2.31 -3.73
C VAL A 22 -14.10 -2.96 -3.92
N GLN A 23 -15.01 -2.31 -4.66
CA GLN A 23 -16.35 -2.82 -4.91
C GLN A 23 -16.39 -4.02 -5.88
N ASN A 24 -15.52 -4.04 -6.89
CA ASN A 24 -15.45 -5.11 -7.90
C ASN A 24 -14.61 -6.31 -7.43
N GLY A 25 -14.93 -6.86 -6.26
CA GLY A 25 -14.34 -8.11 -5.79
C GLY A 25 -12.95 -7.97 -5.15
N GLY A 26 -12.53 -6.76 -4.77
CA GLY A 26 -11.30 -6.56 -3.99
C GLY A 26 -11.39 -7.09 -2.55
N ILE A 27 -12.60 -7.16 -1.97
CA ILE A 27 -12.82 -7.51 -0.55
C ILE A 27 -12.32 -8.92 -0.18
N PRO A 28 -12.64 -10.01 -0.92
CA PRO A 28 -12.13 -11.35 -0.60
C PRO A 28 -10.61 -11.45 -0.62
N LEU A 29 -9.97 -10.83 -1.62
CA LEU A 29 -8.50 -10.80 -1.74
C LEU A 29 -7.87 -9.96 -0.62
N PHE A 30 -8.48 -8.82 -0.27
CA PHE A 30 -8.05 -7.99 0.85
C PHE A 30 -8.11 -8.74 2.18
N LEU A 31 -9.21 -9.45 2.45
CA LEU A 31 -9.37 -10.24 3.67
C LEU A 31 -8.34 -11.38 3.76
N GLY A 32 -8.14 -12.12 2.66
CA GLY A 32 -7.18 -13.22 2.60
C GLY A 32 -5.74 -12.74 2.82
N THR A 33 -5.33 -11.69 2.11
CA THR A 33 -3.97 -11.13 2.22
C THR A 33 -3.73 -10.47 3.57
N THR A 34 -4.69 -9.72 4.11
CA THR A 34 -4.56 -9.09 5.44
C THR A 34 -4.43 -10.13 6.54
N THR A 35 -5.22 -11.20 6.49
CA THR A 35 -5.13 -12.29 7.46
C THR A 35 -3.76 -12.97 7.38
N LEU A 36 -3.30 -13.29 6.17
CA LEU A 36 -2.00 -13.92 5.94
C LEU A 36 -0.83 -13.05 6.41
N LEU A 37 -0.84 -11.76 6.07
CA LEU A 37 0.21 -10.82 6.50
C LEU A 37 0.18 -10.58 8.01
N SER A 38 -1.00 -10.54 8.62
CA SER A 38 -1.14 -10.42 10.08
C SER A 38 -0.48 -11.61 10.76
N LEU A 39 -0.79 -12.84 10.33
CA LEU A 39 -0.16 -14.06 10.86
C LEU A 39 1.36 -14.08 10.61
N ALA A 40 1.82 -13.63 9.45
CA ALA A 40 3.25 -13.54 9.14
C ALA A 40 3.98 -12.54 10.07
N SER A 41 3.33 -11.43 10.44
CA SER A 41 3.90 -10.39 11.31
C SER A 41 4.10 -10.85 12.76
N LEU A 42 3.40 -11.88 13.22
CA LEU A 42 3.57 -12.44 14.56
C LEU A 42 4.95 -13.08 14.73
N ILE A 43 5.52 -13.67 13.68
CA ILE A 43 6.84 -14.34 13.73
C ILE A 43 7.96 -13.38 14.17
N PRO A 44 8.21 -12.23 13.51
CA PRO A 44 9.22 -11.28 13.96
C PRO A 44 8.87 -10.61 15.29
N MET A 45 7.58 -10.42 15.59
CA MET A 45 7.12 -9.88 16.87
C MET A 45 7.56 -10.78 18.04
N PHE A 46 7.35 -12.10 17.95
CA PHE A 46 7.83 -13.05 18.98
C PHE A 46 9.35 -13.20 19.01
N ARG A 47 10.05 -12.89 17.91
CA ARG A 47 11.52 -12.90 17.84
C ARG A 47 12.18 -11.61 18.35
N GLY A 48 11.39 -10.57 18.65
CA GLY A 48 11.91 -9.28 19.14
C GLY A 48 12.79 -8.54 18.13
N VAL A 49 12.69 -8.85 16.83
CA VAL A 49 13.48 -8.20 15.79
C VAL A 49 12.77 -6.92 15.37
N THR A 50 13.40 -5.77 15.60
CA THR A 50 12.90 -4.48 15.12
C THR A 50 13.39 -4.20 13.70
N VAL A 51 12.54 -3.57 12.89
CA VAL A 51 12.86 -3.23 11.49
C VAL A 51 14.05 -2.28 11.39
N GLU A 52 14.25 -1.42 12.38
CA GLU A 52 15.41 -0.51 12.47
C GLU A 52 16.73 -1.27 12.65
N SER A 53 16.72 -2.45 13.29
CA SER A 53 17.95 -3.21 13.58
C SER A 53 18.58 -3.88 12.34
N LYS A 54 17.84 -3.97 11.23
CA LYS A 54 18.31 -4.54 9.95
C LYS A 54 18.71 -3.49 8.90
N SER A 55 18.80 -2.20 9.27
CA SER A 55 19.13 -1.04 8.42
C SER A 55 20.56 -1.03 7.81
N GLY A 56 21.34 -2.11 7.91
CA GLY A 56 22.74 -2.12 7.46
C GLY A 56 22.90 -2.54 5.99
N GLY A 57 22.84 -1.62 5.03
CA GLY A 57 23.11 -1.91 3.62
C GLY A 57 22.84 -0.74 2.65
N LEU A 58 22.77 -1.04 1.33
CA LEU A 58 22.43 -0.08 0.27
C LEU A 58 21.03 0.57 0.41
N MET A 59 20.14 -0.07 1.19
CA MET A 59 18.80 0.41 1.50
C MET A 59 18.82 1.00 2.92
N THR A 60 18.90 2.32 3.02
CA THR A 60 18.92 3.04 4.30
C THR A 60 17.49 3.21 4.83
N SER A 61 17.27 2.92 6.12
CA SER A 61 15.93 3.04 6.73
C SER A 61 15.35 4.45 6.66
N ASP A 62 16.18 5.49 6.73
CA ASP A 62 15.70 6.88 6.57
C ASP A 62 15.06 7.11 5.20
N ALA A 63 15.63 6.53 4.13
CA ALA A 63 15.08 6.66 2.79
C ALA A 63 13.73 5.95 2.68
N GLU A 64 13.62 4.73 3.21
CA GLU A 64 12.35 3.98 3.24
C GLU A 64 11.24 4.71 4.01
N LEU A 65 11.57 5.34 5.14
CA LEU A 65 10.62 6.14 5.92
C LEU A 65 10.14 7.37 5.14
N TRP A 66 11.05 8.07 4.45
CA TRP A 66 10.71 9.22 3.62
C TRP A 66 9.79 8.83 2.46
N TYR A 67 10.14 7.79 1.71
CA TYR A 67 9.28 7.29 0.62
C TYR A 67 7.96 6.73 1.14
N GLY A 68 7.96 6.14 2.34
CA GLY A 68 6.75 5.71 3.04
C GLY A 68 5.77 6.86 3.27
N ARG A 69 6.26 8.00 3.75
CA ARG A 69 5.44 9.21 3.99
C ARG A 69 4.91 9.80 2.68
N PHE A 70 5.75 9.91 1.66
CA PHE A 70 5.31 10.39 0.35
C PHE A 70 4.24 9.48 -0.25
N ALA A 71 4.40 8.16 -0.13
CA ALA A 71 3.39 7.22 -0.60
C ALA A 71 2.05 7.34 0.16
N MET A 72 2.09 7.61 1.48
CA MET A 72 0.86 7.85 2.24
C MET A 72 0.14 9.13 1.78
N LEU A 73 0.87 10.23 1.58
CA LEU A 73 0.29 11.46 1.05
C LEU A 73 -0.21 11.31 -0.39
N GLY A 74 0.53 10.58 -1.23
CA GLY A 74 0.16 10.31 -2.62
C GLY A 74 -1.13 9.51 -2.73
N LEU A 75 -1.34 8.50 -1.88
CA LEU A 75 -2.57 7.73 -1.87
C LEU A 75 -3.77 8.60 -1.46
N VAL A 76 -3.61 9.45 -0.45
CA VAL A 76 -4.66 10.40 -0.04
C VAL A 76 -4.97 11.38 -1.17
N ALA A 77 -3.94 11.90 -1.86
CA ALA A 77 -4.13 12.78 -2.99
C ALA A 77 -4.88 12.10 -4.15
N LEU A 78 -4.51 10.86 -4.50
CA LEU A 78 -5.22 10.08 -5.52
C LEU A 78 -6.69 9.89 -5.17
N ALA A 79 -6.98 9.40 -3.96
CA ALA A 79 -8.36 9.20 -3.51
C ALA A 79 -9.17 10.51 -3.54
N PHE A 80 -8.55 11.64 -3.17
CA PHE A 80 -9.19 12.95 -3.25
C PHE A 80 -9.48 13.37 -4.70
N THR A 81 -8.53 13.17 -5.61
CA THR A 81 -8.72 13.52 -7.03
C THR A 81 -9.76 12.64 -7.72
N GLU A 82 -9.78 11.34 -7.43
CA GLU A 82 -10.79 10.40 -7.92
C GLU A 82 -12.19 10.79 -7.42
N PHE A 83 -12.30 11.16 -6.14
CA PHE A 83 -13.56 11.60 -5.55
C PHE A 83 -14.10 12.87 -6.22
N VAL A 84 -13.23 13.85 -6.50
CA VAL A 84 -13.64 15.12 -7.15
C VAL A 84 -13.95 14.91 -8.64
N LYS A 85 -13.18 14.08 -9.35
CA LYS A 85 -13.35 13.81 -10.79
C LYS A 85 -14.50 12.85 -11.07
N GLY A 86 -14.88 12.02 -10.09
CA GLY A 86 -15.94 11.00 -10.22
C GLY A 86 -15.52 9.77 -11.03
N GLY A 87 -14.21 9.50 -11.11
CA GLY A 87 -13.64 8.38 -11.87
C GLY A 87 -12.11 8.39 -11.82
N ALA A 88 -11.48 7.44 -12.53
CA ALA A 88 -10.03 7.26 -12.51
C ALA A 88 -9.27 8.56 -12.86
N PHE A 89 -8.14 8.75 -12.19
CA PHE A 89 -7.17 9.82 -12.37
C PHE A 89 -6.64 9.87 -13.81
N VAL A 90 -6.32 8.72 -14.41
CA VAL A 90 -5.92 8.58 -15.83
C VAL A 90 -7.12 8.33 -16.74
#